data_AF-A0A067PKP2-F1
#
_entry.id   AF-A0A067PKP2-F1
#
_cell.length_a   1.000
_cell.length_b   1.000
_cell.length_c   1.000
_cell.angle_alpha   90.00
_cell.angle_beta   90.00
_cell.angle_gamma   90.00
#
_symmetry.space_group_name_H-M   'P 1'
#
loop_
_entity.id
_entity.type
_entity.pdbx_description
1 polymer ?
#
loop_
_entity_poly.entity_id
_entity_poly.type
_entity_poly.pdbx_seq_one_letter_code
_entity_poly.pdbx_strand_id
1 'polypeptide(L)'
;MSGSIKILDSGELEIALANLCGLLSGLPSTLSENAYNFENYAVNKEEEEDKGHVGALNHDFEHVFCPQGRVHGPIELKGRGKGLVAVVDVLSAALADFPQDAVLQKWVSDLTAGAEHA
;
A
#
# COMPACT_ATOMS: atom_id res chain seq x y z
N MET A 1 7.43 13.67 15.17
CA MET A 1 6.30 13.19 16.01
C MET A 1 5.82 11.89 15.40
N SER A 2 6.08 10.75 16.06
CA SER A 2 5.48 9.48 15.67
C SER A 2 4.05 9.49 16.19
N GLY A 3 3.07 9.79 15.34
CA GLY A 3 1.67 9.61 15.69
C GLY A 3 1.44 8.12 15.92
N SER A 4 0.92 7.74 17.09
CA SER A 4 0.50 6.37 17.34
C SER A 4 -0.52 5.99 16.28
N ILE A 5 -0.21 4.98 15.47
CA ILE A 5 -1.16 4.43 14.51
C ILE A 5 -2.24 3.72 15.33
N LYS A 6 -3.47 4.21 15.23
CA LYS A 6 -4.62 3.48 15.74
C LYS A 6 -4.72 2.21 14.88
N ILE A 7 -4.51 1.06 15.50
CA ILE A 7 -4.76 -0.22 14.84
C ILE A 7 -6.27 -0.39 14.68
N LEU A 8 -6.70 -0.53 13.45
CA LEU A 8 -8.08 -0.75 13.04
C LEU A 8 -8.51 -2.17 13.35
N ASP A 9 -9.78 -2.34 13.71
CA ASP A 9 -10.41 -3.66 13.72
C ASP A 9 -10.77 -4.13 12.30
N SER A 10 -11.25 -5.38 12.17
CA SER A 10 -11.56 -5.98 10.86
C SER A 10 -12.59 -5.18 10.06
N GLY A 11 -13.61 -4.62 10.71
CA GLY A 11 -14.66 -3.87 10.02
C GLY A 11 -14.17 -2.50 9.58
N GLU A 12 -13.40 -1.82 10.45
CA GLU A 12 -12.72 -0.58 10.10
C GLU A 12 -11.72 -0.78 8.94
N LEU A 13 -11.04 -1.92 8.91
CA LEU A 13 -10.05 -2.25 7.89
C LEU A 13 -10.67 -2.52 6.52
N GLU A 14 -11.80 -3.25 6.47
CA GLU A 14 -12.56 -3.45 5.23
C GLU A 14 -13.00 -2.11 4.62
N ILE A 15 -13.49 -1.19 5.45
CA ILE A 15 -13.87 0.17 5.02
C ILE A 15 -12.66 0.93 4.49
N ALA A 16 -11.52 0.86 5.18
CA ALA A 16 -10.29 1.53 4.77
C ALA A 16 -9.77 1.01 3.42
N LEU A 17 -9.78 -0.30 3.20
CA LEU A 17 -9.38 -0.92 1.94
C LEU A 17 -10.34 -0.56 0.79
N ALA A 18 -11.65 -0.56 1.05
CA ALA A 18 -12.65 -0.14 0.07
C ALA A 18 -12.47 1.34 -0.33
N ASN A 19 -12.21 2.22 0.65
CA ASN A 19 -11.91 3.62 0.40
C ASN A 19 -10.66 3.80 -0.46
N LEU A 20 -9.57 3.12 -0.10
CA LEU A 20 -8.33 3.13 -0.88
C LEU A 20 -8.57 2.68 -2.32
N CYS A 21 -9.30 1.58 -2.53
CA CYS A 21 -9.65 1.09 -3.87
C CYS A 21 -10.40 2.13 -4.70
N GLY A 22 -11.39 2.78 -4.10
CA GLY A 22 -12.16 3.85 -4.74
C GLY A 22 -11.28 5.03 -5.17
N LEU A 23 -10.39 5.49 -4.29
CA LEU A 23 -9.47 6.59 -4.57
C LEU A 23 -8.48 6.24 -5.68
N LEU A 24 -7.83 5.07 -5.61
CA LEU A 24 -6.87 4.63 -6.63
C LEU A 24 -7.52 4.43 -8.00
N SER A 25 -8.77 3.95 -8.03
CA SER A 25 -9.55 3.80 -9.25
C SER A 25 -9.98 5.14 -9.86
N GLY A 26 -10.11 6.17 -9.03
CA GLY A 26 -10.54 7.51 -9.41
C GLY A 26 -9.41 8.48 -9.79
N LEU A 27 -8.16 8.03 -9.77
CA LEU A 27 -7.00 8.89 -10.02
C LEU A 27 -7.04 9.57 -11.41
N PRO A 28 -6.51 10.81 -11.53
CA PRO A 28 -6.59 11.60 -12.77
C PRO A 28 -6.02 10.90 -14.01
N SER A 29 -6.69 11.06 -15.15
CA SER A 29 -6.26 10.46 -16.42
C SER A 29 -4.91 10.96 -16.94
N THR A 30 -4.41 12.07 -16.39
CA THR A 30 -3.09 12.66 -16.66
C THR A 30 -1.93 11.83 -16.13
N LEU A 31 -2.17 10.93 -15.17
CA LEU A 31 -1.17 10.00 -14.64
C LEU A 31 -0.98 8.80 -15.58
N SER A 32 0.25 8.25 -15.60
CA SER A 32 0.60 7.07 -16.39
C SER A 32 -0.14 5.82 -15.89
N GLU A 33 -0.72 5.03 -16.80
CA GLU A 33 -1.41 3.77 -16.44
C GLU A 33 -0.44 2.61 -16.11
N ASN A 34 0.84 2.75 -16.43
CA ASN A 34 1.80 1.65 -16.42
C ASN A 34 2.97 1.87 -15.44
N ALA A 35 2.80 2.77 -14.46
CA ALA A 35 3.88 3.08 -13.51
C ALA A 35 4.07 2.00 -12.42
N TYR A 36 3.07 1.14 -12.22
CA TYR A 36 3.03 0.15 -11.16
C TYR A 36 2.66 -1.23 -11.72
N ASN A 37 3.14 -2.30 -11.09
CA ASN A 37 2.97 -3.68 -11.55
C ASN A 37 2.61 -4.64 -10.40
N PHE A 38 1.46 -4.41 -9.75
CA PHE A 38 0.99 -5.29 -8.66
C PHE A 38 -0.01 -6.38 -9.08
N GLU A 39 -0.51 -6.40 -10.33
CA GLU A 39 -1.54 -7.36 -10.78
C GLU A 39 -1.14 -8.84 -10.61
N ASN A 40 0.15 -9.14 -10.69
CA ASN A 40 0.69 -10.48 -10.47
C ASN A 40 1.76 -10.47 -9.39
N TYR A 41 1.63 -9.57 -8.41
CA TYR A 41 2.59 -9.45 -7.34
C TYR A 41 2.69 -10.74 -6.54
N ALA A 42 3.92 -11.16 -6.31
CA ALA A 42 4.27 -12.20 -5.37
C ALA A 42 5.52 -11.74 -4.62
N VAL A 43 5.51 -11.93 -3.31
CA VAL A 43 6.67 -11.63 -2.47
C VAL A 43 7.86 -12.46 -2.95
N ASN A 44 9.05 -11.87 -3.00
CA ASN A 44 10.28 -12.62 -3.26
C ASN A 44 10.52 -13.62 -2.12
N LYS A 45 10.67 -14.91 -2.46
CA LYS A 45 10.84 -15.99 -1.47
C LYS A 45 12.10 -15.84 -0.62
N GLU A 46 13.20 -15.39 -1.21
CA GLU A 46 14.46 -15.18 -0.48
C GLU A 46 14.31 -14.03 0.54
N GLU A 47 13.63 -12.95 0.14
CA GLU A 47 13.29 -11.84 1.04
C GLU A 47 12.33 -12.28 2.14
N GLU A 48 11.34 -13.11 1.81
CA GLU A 48 10.38 -13.67 2.77
C GLU A 48 11.05 -14.60 3.78
N GLU A 49 12.01 -15.42 3.36
CA GLU A 49 12.80 -16.28 4.25
C GLU A 49 13.66 -15.47 5.24
N ASP A 50 14.23 -14.35 4.80
CA ASP A 50 15.08 -13.48 5.64
C ASP A 50 14.26 -12.55 6.55
N LYS A 51 13.16 -11.97 6.05
CA LYS A 51 12.43 -10.87 6.71
C LYS A 51 11.04 -11.26 7.20
N GLY A 52 10.55 -12.44 6.84
CA GLY A 52 9.15 -12.82 6.96
C GLY A 52 8.27 -12.09 5.95
N HIS A 53 7.04 -12.59 5.79
CA HIS A 53 6.10 -12.11 4.78
C HIS A 53 5.87 -10.58 4.84
N VAL A 54 5.54 -10.06 6.03
CA VAL A 54 5.30 -8.63 6.25
C VAL A 54 6.56 -7.81 5.99
N GLY A 55 7.73 -8.29 6.43
CA GLY A 55 8.99 -7.57 6.26
C GLY A 55 9.39 -7.45 4.79
N ALA A 56 9.23 -8.52 4.02
CA ALA A 56 9.50 -8.53 2.59
C ALA A 56 8.51 -7.64 1.82
N LEU A 57 7.22 -7.72 2.12
CA LEU A 57 6.21 -6.83 1.53
C LEU A 57 6.48 -5.35 1.85
N ASN A 58 6.84 -5.03 3.09
CA ASN A 58 7.21 -3.67 3.47
C ASN A 58 8.41 -3.17 2.66
N HIS A 59 9.44 -4.00 2.50
CA HIS A 59 10.63 -3.66 1.74
C HIS A 59 10.30 -3.36 0.27
N ASP A 60 9.49 -4.20 -0.38
CA ASP A 60 9.07 -3.99 -1.76
C ASP A 60 8.24 -2.70 -1.92
N PHE A 61 7.35 -2.41 -0.96
CA PHE A 61 6.56 -1.18 -0.97
C PHE A 61 7.44 0.06 -0.73
N GLU A 62 8.43 0.00 0.14
CA GLU A 62 9.40 1.08 0.32
C GLU A 62 10.15 1.36 -0.98
N HIS A 63 10.57 0.33 -1.71
CA HIS A 63 11.27 0.48 -2.97
C HIS A 63 10.39 1.13 -4.06
N VAL A 64 9.11 0.73 -4.12
CA VAL A 64 8.16 1.22 -5.14
C VAL A 64 7.65 2.62 -4.84
N PHE A 65 7.18 2.86 -3.62
CA PHE A 65 6.48 4.10 -3.25
C PHE A 65 7.39 5.15 -2.62
N CYS A 66 8.50 4.74 -2.03
CA CYS A 66 9.43 5.61 -1.32
C CYS A 66 10.89 5.43 -1.77
N PRO A 67 11.21 5.44 -3.09
CA PRO A 67 12.58 5.18 -3.57
C PRO A 67 13.61 6.21 -3.12
N GLN A 68 13.18 7.39 -2.68
CA GLN A 68 14.04 8.42 -2.08
C GLN A 68 14.00 8.41 -0.53
N GLY A 69 13.46 7.33 0.06
CA GLY A 69 13.09 7.26 1.46
C GLY A 69 11.74 7.93 1.74
N ARG A 70 11.25 7.77 2.98
CA ARG A 70 10.04 8.44 3.47
C ARG A 70 10.35 9.92 3.72
N VAL A 71 10.15 10.75 2.72
CA VAL A 71 10.26 12.21 2.83
C VAL A 71 9.02 12.77 3.53
N HIS A 72 9.12 13.94 4.16
CA HIS A 72 7.96 14.60 4.77
C HIS A 72 6.88 14.92 3.71
N GLY A 73 5.74 14.26 3.81
CA GLY A 73 4.58 14.48 2.95
C GLY A 73 3.82 13.18 2.67
N PRO A 74 2.63 13.26 2.07
CA PRO A 74 1.96 12.08 1.50
C PRO A 74 2.84 11.43 0.41
N ILE A 75 2.63 10.13 0.18
CA ILE A 75 3.28 9.42 -0.93
C ILE A 75 2.86 10.07 -2.26
N GLU A 76 3.81 10.46 -3.09
CA GLU A 76 3.53 10.96 -4.44
C GLU A 76 3.24 9.79 -5.38
N LEU A 77 1.98 9.65 -5.80
CA LEU A 77 1.60 8.64 -6.79
C LEU A 77 1.92 9.14 -8.20
N LYS A 78 2.80 8.41 -8.90
CA LYS A 78 3.30 8.78 -10.24
C LYS A 78 2.51 8.16 -11.38
N GLY A 79 1.45 7.43 -11.05
CA GLY A 79 0.67 6.64 -11.98
C GLY A 79 -0.67 6.23 -11.40
N ARG A 80 -1.48 5.61 -12.25
CA ARG A 80 -2.80 5.06 -11.94
C ARG A 80 -2.96 3.71 -12.63
N GLY A 81 -4.19 3.19 -12.62
CA GLY A 81 -4.55 2.01 -13.40
C GLY A 81 -4.46 0.72 -12.61
N LYS A 82 -4.73 -0.40 -13.29
CA LYS A 82 -4.90 -1.71 -12.65
C LYS A 82 -3.67 -2.16 -11.87
N GLY A 83 -2.48 -1.85 -12.41
CA GLY A 83 -1.21 -2.14 -11.76
C GLY A 83 -1.07 -1.49 -10.38
N LEU A 84 -1.65 -0.31 -10.16
CA LEU A 84 -1.69 0.33 -8.84
C LEU A 84 -2.87 -0.14 -8.00
N VAL A 85 -4.06 -0.27 -8.59
CA VAL A 85 -5.27 -0.72 -7.87
C VAL A 85 -5.07 -2.10 -7.25
N ALA A 86 -4.35 -3.00 -7.92
CA ALA A 86 -4.01 -4.33 -7.42
C ALA A 86 -3.21 -4.31 -6.10
N VAL A 87 -2.62 -3.19 -5.69
CA VAL A 87 -1.99 -3.06 -4.37
C VAL A 87 -2.99 -3.29 -3.23
N VAL A 88 -4.27 -2.99 -3.46
CA VAL A 88 -5.33 -3.22 -2.49
C VAL A 88 -5.55 -4.70 -2.27
N ASP A 89 -5.50 -5.52 -3.34
CA ASP A 89 -5.62 -6.97 -3.23
C ASP A 89 -4.42 -7.56 -2.48
N VAL A 90 -3.21 -7.05 -2.75
CA VAL A 90 -1.99 -7.45 -2.03
C VAL A 90 -2.10 -7.12 -0.53
N LEU A 91 -2.52 -5.90 -0.19
CA LEU A 91 -2.72 -5.49 1.20
C LEU A 91 -3.84 -6.28 1.87
N SER A 92 -4.96 -6.49 1.19
CA SER A 92 -6.09 -7.25 1.71
C SER A 92 -5.72 -8.69 2.01
N ALA A 93 -4.95 -9.35 1.12
CA ALA A 93 -4.47 -10.70 1.34
C ALA A 93 -3.53 -10.77 2.55
N ALA A 94 -2.52 -9.88 2.63
CA ALA A 94 -1.60 -9.86 3.75
C ALA A 94 -2.30 -9.55 5.09
N LEU A 95 -3.26 -8.63 5.09
CA LEU A 95 -4.03 -8.27 6.28
C LEU A 95 -5.06 -9.33 6.70
N ALA A 96 -5.45 -10.25 5.82
CA ALA A 96 -6.27 -11.40 6.22
C ALA A 96 -5.48 -12.33 7.16
N ASP A 97 -4.19 -12.51 6.89
CA ASP A 97 -3.29 -13.32 7.73
C ASP A 97 -2.72 -12.53 8.92
N PHE A 98 -2.51 -11.22 8.75
CA PHE A 98 -1.91 -10.33 9.75
C PHE A 98 -2.77 -9.10 10.07
N PRO A 99 -4.01 -9.27 10.56
CA PRO A 99 -5.01 -8.19 10.66
C PRO A 99 -4.66 -7.07 11.63
N GLN A 100 -3.73 -7.29 12.55
CA GLN A 100 -3.29 -6.31 13.55
C GLN A 100 -1.88 -5.78 13.26
N ASP A 101 -1.32 -6.08 12.09
CA ASP A 101 0.02 -5.62 11.75
C ASP A 101 0.04 -4.12 11.47
N ALA A 102 0.79 -3.40 12.31
CA ALA A 102 0.86 -1.95 12.26
C ALA A 102 1.51 -1.42 10.98
N VAL A 103 2.43 -2.18 10.37
CA VAL A 103 3.13 -1.78 9.14
C VAL A 103 2.18 -1.88 7.95
N LEU A 104 1.45 -2.99 7.83
CA LEU A 104 0.47 -3.17 6.76
C LEU A 104 -0.67 -2.15 6.83
N GLN A 105 -1.24 -1.93 8.03
CA GLN A 105 -2.28 -0.91 8.20
C GLN A 105 -1.75 0.50 7.96
N LYS A 106 -0.47 0.77 8.27
CA LYS A 106 0.17 2.04 7.92
C LYS A 106 0.21 2.25 6.41
N TRP A 107 0.53 1.21 5.63
CA TRP A 107 0.54 1.31 4.17
C TRP A 107 -0.83 1.66 3.60
N VAL A 108 -1.91 1.09 4.14
CA VAL A 108 -3.28 1.49 3.76
C VAL A 108 -3.49 2.99 4.00
N SER A 109 -3.09 3.49 5.17
CA SER A 109 -3.23 4.91 5.52
C SER A 109 -2.35 5.82 4.66
N ASP A 110 -1.08 5.46 4.43
CA ASP A 110 -0.13 6.28 3.68
C ASP A 110 -0.52 6.37 2.20
N LEU A 111 -0.96 5.25 1.60
CA LEU A 111 -1.43 5.22 0.21
C LEU A 111 -2.77 5.95 0.05
N THR A 112 -3.65 5.87 1.05
CA THR A 112 -4.89 6.66 1.07
C THR A 112 -4.58 8.15 1.03
N ALA A 113 -3.69 8.63 1.91
CA ALA A 113 -3.25 10.01 1.89
C ALA A 113 -2.57 10.38 0.56
N GLY A 114 -1.73 9.50 0.01
CA GLY A 114 -1.14 9.72 -1.31
C GLY A 114 -2.18 9.90 -2.42
N ALA A 115 -3.24 9.09 -2.41
CA ALA A 115 -4.31 9.14 -3.40
C ALA A 115 -5.23 10.37 -3.25
N GLU A 116 -5.47 10.84 -2.02
CA GLU A 116 -6.22 12.08 -1.76
C GLU A 116 -5.48 13.34 -2.25
N HIS A 117 -4.15 13.25 -2.38
CA HIS A 117 -3.27 14.34 -2.77
C HIS A 117 -2.76 14.27 -4.23
N ALA A 118 -3.17 13.24 -4.98
CA ALA A 118 -2.71 12.95 -6.35
C ALA A 118 -3.51 13.63 -7.47
#